data_AF-A0A0F8HMQ1-F1
#
_entry.id   AF-A0A0F8HMQ1-F1
#
_cell.length_a   1.000
_cell.length_b   1.000
_cell.length_c   1.000
_cell.angle_alpha   90.00
_cell.angle_beta   90.00
_cell.angle_gamma   90.00
#
_symmetry.space_group_name_H-M   'P 1'
#
loop_
_entity.id
_entity.type
_entity.pdbx_description
1 polymer ?
#
loop_
_entity_poly.entity_id
_entity_poly.type
_entity_poly.pdbx_seq_one_letter_code
_entity_poly.pdbx_strand_id
1 'polypeptide(L)'
;MSERYGNSFAKFFPVLLKTKGWKLKAGILHKGYQGKRILEFSLDSSEEAFRFMREVSGYPESVSRDYQFAEEKKGYGIETGMETEYEGQPVERQSVAQEAETDAASEVFDSAFEQQFASLSFGGWDVRREPAILKAGRFAFVPDFSLQKNGIKVYAEIVGFWTPEYLKKKVEKLKEVKEPVILLINRKLKCSEKDFPAQDVIFFDRKIPANEVTQVLRKYEEKKLAEDRSRIHEIEIPLSGEMINLEKIAARNGVMLEALKKVLEERFEKIQEPEKSEVREKFEGYRDSGKEHENIGKYRDYRDYVLLENYIIHRQLLEKINLELEKPGAAETYADAVKIFEDFGFDSSLHYPVLEHLKYRVIWAGLSEENAKIKKIPDR
;
A
#
# COMPACT_ATOMS: atom_id res chain seq x y z
N MET A 1 34.38 -4.63 2.63
CA MET A 1 33.09 -4.43 1.90
C MET A 1 32.80 -5.56 0.92
N SER A 2 33.78 -6.05 0.15
CA SER A 2 33.67 -7.31 -0.61
C SER A 2 33.23 -8.49 0.27
N GLU A 3 33.68 -8.53 1.53
CA GLU A 3 33.29 -9.57 2.51
C GLU A 3 31.79 -9.60 2.82
N ARG A 4 31.09 -8.45 2.89
CA ARG A 4 29.64 -8.46 3.17
C ARG A 4 28.86 -9.09 2.03
N TYR A 5 29.16 -8.71 0.79
CA TYR A 5 28.53 -9.29 -0.41
C TYR A 5 28.98 -10.73 -0.66
N GLY A 6 30.26 -11.04 -0.37
CA GLY A 6 30.78 -12.40 -0.40
C GLY A 6 30.04 -13.30 0.59
N ASN A 7 29.78 -12.81 1.81
CA ASN A 7 29.00 -13.54 2.82
C ASN A 7 27.54 -13.73 2.38
N SER A 8 26.89 -12.72 1.80
CA SER A 8 25.53 -12.88 1.25
C SER A 8 25.48 -13.90 0.11
N PHE A 9 26.45 -13.87 -0.82
CA PHE A 9 26.54 -14.87 -1.87
C PHE A 9 26.81 -16.27 -1.31
N ALA A 10 27.70 -16.40 -0.31
CA ALA A 10 27.98 -17.68 0.35
C ALA A 10 26.76 -18.24 1.09
N LYS A 11 25.86 -17.38 1.60
CA LYS A 11 24.56 -17.81 2.17
C LYS A 11 23.58 -18.26 1.10
N PHE A 12 23.55 -17.59 -0.06
CA PHE A 12 22.68 -17.93 -1.18
C PHE A 12 23.12 -19.20 -1.91
N PHE A 13 24.42 -19.41 -2.05
CA PHE A 13 24.99 -20.46 -2.90
C PHE A 13 24.49 -21.88 -2.54
N PRO A 14 24.43 -22.31 -1.26
CA PRO A 14 23.84 -23.59 -0.89
C PRO A 14 22.38 -23.77 -1.33
N VAL A 15 21.58 -22.71 -1.29
CA VAL A 15 20.18 -22.75 -1.75
C VAL A 15 20.13 -22.98 -3.25
N LEU A 16 20.98 -22.29 -4.03
CA LEU A 16 21.09 -22.48 -5.47
C LEU A 16 21.43 -23.94 -5.82
N LEU A 17 22.36 -24.56 -5.09
CA LEU A 17 22.82 -25.94 -5.36
C LEU A 17 21.73 -27.00 -5.13
N LYS A 18 20.76 -26.72 -4.26
CA LYS A 18 19.61 -27.62 -4.02
C LYS A 18 18.63 -27.64 -5.19
N THR A 19 18.60 -26.58 -6.01
CA THR A 19 17.67 -26.48 -7.15
C THR A 19 18.03 -27.46 -8.28
N LYS A 20 17.05 -27.83 -9.12
CA LYS A 20 17.29 -28.67 -10.30
C LYS A 20 17.74 -27.79 -11.47
N GLY A 21 18.81 -28.20 -12.18
CA GLY A 21 19.23 -27.56 -13.43
C GLY A 21 19.92 -26.20 -13.29
N TRP A 22 20.51 -25.90 -12.13
CA TRP A 22 21.25 -24.66 -11.95
C TRP A 22 22.53 -24.61 -12.80
N LYS A 23 22.89 -23.40 -13.20
CA LYS A 23 24.15 -23.07 -13.88
C LYS A 23 24.65 -21.73 -13.37
N LEU A 24 25.93 -21.68 -13.04
CA LEU A 24 26.62 -20.50 -12.57
C LEU A 24 27.79 -20.17 -13.51
N LYS A 25 27.91 -18.90 -13.86
CA LYS A 25 29.06 -18.34 -14.57
C LYS A 25 29.56 -17.11 -13.83
N ALA A 26 30.86 -17.01 -13.63
CA ALA A 26 31.51 -15.90 -12.96
C ALA A 26 32.79 -15.48 -13.70
N GLY A 27 33.01 -14.16 -13.79
CA GLY A 27 34.30 -13.62 -14.22
C GLY A 27 35.18 -13.34 -13.01
N ILE A 28 36.34 -13.99 -12.92
CA ILE A 28 37.30 -13.83 -11.82
C ILE A 28 38.45 -12.95 -12.30
N LEU A 29 38.58 -11.76 -11.71
CA LEU A 29 39.72 -10.89 -11.98
C LEU A 29 40.98 -11.41 -11.28
N HIS A 30 41.86 -12.06 -12.03
CA HIS A 30 43.14 -12.54 -11.55
C HIS A 30 44.23 -11.48 -11.79
N LYS A 31 44.92 -11.06 -10.72
CA LYS A 31 46.06 -10.15 -10.78
C LYS A 31 47.35 -10.95 -10.59
N GLY A 32 48.08 -11.20 -11.68
CA GLY A 32 49.38 -11.88 -11.64
C GLY A 32 50.53 -10.91 -11.94
N TYR A 33 51.76 -11.43 -11.93
CA TYR A 33 52.96 -10.67 -12.29
C TYR A 33 52.93 -10.08 -13.71
N GLN A 34 52.19 -10.72 -14.63
CA GLN A 34 52.00 -10.25 -16.02
C GLN A 34 50.81 -9.27 -16.18
N GLY A 35 50.19 -8.82 -15.08
CA GLY A 35 49.08 -7.88 -15.11
C GLY A 35 47.72 -8.50 -14.75
N LYS A 36 46.64 -7.81 -15.14
CA LYS A 36 45.26 -8.16 -14.81
C LYS A 36 44.61 -8.94 -15.95
N ARG A 37 44.04 -10.11 -15.67
CA ARG A 37 43.24 -10.90 -16.62
C ARG A 37 41.92 -11.32 -15.99
N ILE A 38 40.86 -11.42 -16.77
CA ILE A 38 39.58 -11.98 -16.33
C ILE A 38 39.56 -13.46 -16.75
N LEU A 39 39.42 -14.36 -15.79
CA LEU A 39 39.21 -15.78 -16.00
C LEU A 39 37.70 -16.07 -15.96
N GLU A 40 37.20 -16.93 -16.84
CA GLU A 40 35.81 -17.40 -16.78
C GLU A 40 35.74 -18.67 -15.93
N PHE A 41 34.95 -18.62 -14.86
CA PHE A 41 34.57 -19.77 -14.05
C PHE A 41 33.14 -20.16 -14.42
N SER A 42 32.92 -21.42 -14.78
CA SER A 42 31.61 -21.98 -15.07
C SER A 42 31.41 -23.23 -14.23
N LEU A 43 30.23 -23.35 -13.63
CA LEU A 43 29.84 -24.48 -12.79
C LEU A 43 28.36 -24.80 -13.04
N ASP A 44 27.97 -26.06 -13.04
CA ASP A 44 26.57 -26.44 -13.21
C ASP A 44 26.23 -27.73 -12.44
N SER A 45 24.94 -28.08 -12.44
CA SER A 45 24.40 -29.22 -11.70
C SER A 45 24.97 -30.60 -12.07
N SER A 46 25.80 -30.72 -13.11
CA SER A 46 26.51 -31.96 -13.43
C SER A 46 27.68 -32.25 -12.49
N GLU A 47 28.23 -31.24 -11.81
CA GLU A 47 29.43 -31.37 -10.98
C GLU A 47 29.20 -32.24 -9.73
N GLU A 48 29.97 -33.31 -9.61
CA GLU A 48 29.77 -34.34 -8.57
C GLU A 48 30.12 -33.84 -7.16
N ALA A 49 31.12 -32.94 -7.06
CA ALA A 49 31.54 -32.35 -5.79
C ALA A 49 30.42 -31.61 -5.05
N PHE A 50 29.36 -31.20 -5.76
CA PHE A 50 28.23 -30.45 -5.18
C PHE A 50 26.91 -31.24 -5.12
N ARG A 51 26.89 -32.52 -5.54
CA ARG A 51 25.69 -33.37 -5.47
C ARG A 51 25.31 -33.76 -4.04
N PHE A 52 26.29 -33.89 -3.14
CA PHE A 52 26.10 -34.32 -1.75
C PHE A 52 25.33 -33.30 -0.88
N MET A 53 25.19 -32.05 -1.31
CA MET A 53 24.42 -31.04 -0.56
C MET A 53 22.89 -31.17 -0.71
N ARG A 54 22.40 -32.13 -1.50
CA ARG A 54 20.97 -32.50 -1.49
C ARG A 54 20.56 -33.35 -0.29
N GLU A 55 21.48 -34.10 0.32
CA GLU A 55 21.15 -35.10 1.34
C GLU A 55 21.43 -34.67 2.78
N VAL A 56 22.23 -33.62 3.00
CA VAL A 56 22.45 -33.08 4.36
C VAL A 56 21.27 -32.19 4.75
N SER A 57 20.22 -32.79 5.30
CA SER A 57 19.26 -32.09 6.16
C SER A 57 19.98 -31.66 7.44
N GLY A 58 20.20 -30.36 7.62
CA GLY A 58 20.76 -29.79 8.84
C GLY A 58 22.27 -29.57 8.76
N TYR A 59 22.67 -28.33 8.43
CA TYR A 59 23.96 -27.83 8.88
C TYR A 59 23.82 -27.48 10.37
N PRO A 60 24.84 -27.67 11.23
CA PRO A 60 24.73 -27.31 12.63
C PRO A 60 24.34 -25.84 12.76
N GLU A 61 23.23 -25.58 13.44
CA GLU A 61 22.95 -24.24 13.94
C GLU A 61 24.11 -23.79 14.82
N SER A 62 24.50 -22.53 14.64
CA SER A 62 25.58 -21.83 15.34
C SER A 62 27.00 -22.30 14.98
N VAL A 63 27.69 -21.49 14.17
CA VAL A 63 29.11 -21.26 14.42
C VAL A 63 29.17 -20.53 15.76
N SER A 64 29.34 -21.30 16.82
CA SER A 64 29.57 -20.79 18.17
C SER A 64 30.78 -19.83 18.17
N ARG A 65 30.69 -18.82 19.02
CA ARG A 65 31.47 -17.58 19.01
C ARG A 65 32.89 -17.69 19.58
N ASP A 66 33.45 -18.90 19.65
CA ASP A 66 34.72 -19.17 20.35
C ASP A 66 35.79 -19.85 19.47
N TYR A 67 35.97 -19.37 18.23
CA TYR A 67 37.21 -19.66 17.49
C TYR A 67 38.27 -18.60 17.84
N GLN A 68 39.01 -18.86 18.93
CA GLN A 68 40.27 -18.18 19.21
C GLN A 68 41.35 -18.69 18.26
N PHE A 69 42.07 -17.76 17.61
CA PHE A 69 43.29 -18.07 16.87
C PHE A 69 44.34 -18.62 17.83
N ALA A 70 44.75 -19.88 17.65
CA ALA A 70 45.96 -20.42 18.25
C ALA A 70 47.01 -20.64 17.15
N GLU A 71 48.10 -19.88 17.24
CA GLU A 71 49.31 -20.08 16.43
C GLU A 71 49.90 -21.47 16.71
N GLU A 72 50.16 -22.24 15.66
CA GLU A 72 50.91 -23.49 15.75
C GLU A 72 52.38 -23.23 16.13
N LYS A 73 52.80 -23.71 17.31
CA LYS A 73 54.18 -24.14 17.54
C LYS A 73 54.21 -25.64 17.83
N LYS A 74 54.99 -26.33 17.00
CA LYS A 74 55.34 -27.76 17.03
C LYS A 74 55.75 -28.26 18.42
N GLY A 75 55.34 -29.49 18.76
CA GLY A 75 55.92 -30.30 19.83
C GLY A 75 55.33 -31.73 19.84
N TYR A 76 56.22 -32.73 19.83
CA TYR A 76 55.95 -34.17 19.74
C TYR A 76 55.27 -34.78 20.98
N GLY A 77 54.45 -35.85 20.78
CA GLY A 77 54.63 -37.11 21.53
C GLY A 77 53.49 -37.66 22.43
N ILE A 78 52.95 -38.82 21.99
CA ILE A 78 52.63 -40.07 22.72
C ILE A 78 51.38 -40.17 23.65
N GLU A 79 50.41 -40.93 23.12
CA GLU A 79 49.57 -42.04 23.66
C GLU A 79 48.84 -42.06 25.03
N THR A 80 47.76 -42.87 25.00
CA THR A 80 46.94 -43.47 26.08
C THR A 80 45.93 -42.53 26.76
N GLY A 81 44.67 -42.87 27.04
CA GLY A 81 43.84 -44.07 26.90
C GLY A 81 42.58 -43.84 27.77
N MET A 82 41.62 -44.77 27.68
CA MET A 82 40.44 -44.97 28.56
C MET A 82 39.09 -44.35 28.17
N GLU A 83 38.20 -45.30 27.91
CA GLU A 83 36.75 -45.30 27.82
C GLU A 83 36.07 -44.83 29.11
N THR A 84 34.84 -44.35 29.00
CA THR A 84 33.74 -44.79 29.88
C THR A 84 32.39 -44.39 29.29
N GLU A 85 31.58 -45.41 29.04
CA GLU A 85 30.16 -45.37 28.71
C GLU A 85 29.33 -44.91 29.91
N TYR A 86 28.24 -44.16 29.66
CA TYR A 86 27.05 -44.19 30.50
C TYR A 86 25.80 -44.02 29.63
N GLU A 87 25.03 -45.11 29.56
CA GLU A 87 23.70 -45.20 28.97
C GLU A 87 22.66 -44.43 29.78
N GLY A 88 21.71 -43.81 29.08
CA GLY A 88 20.47 -43.27 29.64
C GLY A 88 19.38 -43.27 28.57
N GLN A 89 18.38 -44.15 28.73
CA GLN A 89 17.28 -44.41 27.80
C GLN A 89 16.31 -43.22 27.62
N PRO A 90 15.64 -43.10 26.46
CA PRO A 90 14.78 -41.97 26.12
C PRO A 90 13.33 -42.18 26.60
N VAL A 91 12.70 -41.10 27.09
CA VAL A 91 11.28 -41.05 27.42
C VAL A 91 10.52 -40.50 26.22
N GLU A 92 9.70 -41.35 25.59
CA GLU A 92 8.75 -40.97 24.55
C GLU A 92 7.66 -40.03 25.11
N ARG A 93 7.45 -38.89 24.44
CA ARG A 93 6.18 -38.18 24.48
C ARG A 93 5.72 -37.90 23.06
N GLN A 94 4.67 -38.61 22.68
CA GLN A 94 3.86 -38.34 21.51
C GLN A 94 3.17 -36.98 21.68
N SER A 95 3.37 -36.07 20.74
CA SER A 95 2.48 -34.92 20.54
C SER A 95 2.12 -34.81 19.07
N VAL A 96 0.82 -34.93 18.84
CA VAL A 96 0.07 -34.85 17.60
C VAL A 96 0.41 -33.55 16.85
N ALA A 97 0.90 -33.67 15.61
CA ALA A 97 1.12 -32.53 14.73
C ALA A 97 -0.21 -32.15 14.06
N GLN A 98 -0.76 -31.00 14.47
CA GLN A 98 -1.70 -30.23 13.65
C GLN A 98 -0.87 -29.41 12.66
N GLU A 99 -1.09 -29.65 11.37
CA GLU A 99 -0.55 -28.87 10.28
C GLU A 99 -1.11 -27.44 10.35
N ALA A 100 -0.25 -26.50 10.75
CA ALA A 100 -0.44 -25.08 10.53
C ALA A 100 0.68 -24.62 9.60
N GLU A 101 0.34 -24.42 8.32
CA GLU A 101 1.17 -23.69 7.37
C GLU A 101 1.52 -22.33 7.98
N THR A 102 2.75 -22.21 8.42
CA THR A 102 3.36 -20.93 8.81
C THR A 102 4.56 -20.74 7.88
N ASP A 103 4.35 -19.96 6.82
CA ASP A 103 5.41 -19.30 6.06
C ASP A 103 6.13 -18.32 7.00
N ALA A 104 6.96 -18.86 7.89
CA ALA A 104 7.87 -18.10 8.73
C ALA A 104 9.29 -18.30 8.21
N ALA A 105 9.54 -17.85 6.97
CA ALA A 105 10.89 -17.43 6.62
C ALA A 105 11.21 -16.24 7.52
N SER A 106 12.23 -16.38 8.36
CA SER A 106 12.69 -15.31 9.24
C SER A 106 12.93 -14.03 8.43
N GLU A 107 12.20 -12.95 8.75
CA GLU A 107 12.30 -11.66 8.06
C GLU A 107 13.65 -10.98 8.37
N VAL A 108 14.72 -11.50 7.77
CA VAL A 108 16.03 -10.87 7.83
C VAL A 108 16.06 -9.80 6.74
N PHE A 109 16.14 -8.54 7.12
CA PHE A 109 16.38 -7.43 6.20
C PHE A 109 17.82 -7.46 5.70
N ASP A 110 18.05 -7.13 4.42
CA ASP A 110 19.39 -7.08 3.84
C ASP A 110 20.14 -5.82 4.30
N SER A 111 19.40 -4.77 4.67
CA SER A 111 19.97 -3.56 5.22
C SER A 111 19.16 -2.91 6.36
N ALA A 112 19.87 -2.16 7.23
CA ALA A 112 19.24 -1.35 8.27
C ALA A 112 18.30 -0.26 7.70
N PHE A 113 18.51 0.15 6.44
CA PHE A 113 17.65 1.14 5.79
C PHE A 113 16.32 0.53 5.33
N GLU A 114 16.32 -0.71 4.84
CA GLU A 114 15.07 -1.43 4.53
C GLU A 114 14.26 -1.69 5.80
N GLN A 115 14.92 -2.11 6.88
CA GLN A 115 14.24 -2.29 8.16
C GLN A 115 13.65 -0.96 8.66
N GLN A 116 14.40 0.14 8.54
CA GLN A 116 13.89 1.46 8.86
C GLN A 116 12.66 1.80 8.00
N PHE A 117 12.74 1.60 6.68
CA PHE A 117 11.67 1.94 5.77
C PHE A 117 10.39 1.14 6.03
N ALA A 118 10.50 -0.17 6.28
CA ALA A 118 9.38 -1.05 6.59
C ALA A 118 8.63 -0.62 7.87
N SER A 119 9.32 0.02 8.81
CA SER A 119 8.71 0.55 10.04
C SER A 119 7.99 1.90 9.88
N LEU A 120 8.12 2.57 8.71
CA LEU A 120 7.50 3.87 8.48
C LEU A 120 6.03 3.73 8.08
N SER A 121 5.22 4.70 8.52
CA SER A 121 3.83 4.85 8.11
C SER A 121 3.67 6.09 7.23
N PHE A 122 2.91 5.95 6.15
CA PHE A 122 2.73 6.99 5.14
C PHE A 122 1.27 7.45 4.99
N GLY A 123 0.47 7.44 6.07
CA GLY A 123 -0.89 8.00 6.03
C GLY A 123 -1.88 7.15 5.23
N GLY A 124 -2.00 5.88 5.59
CA GLY A 124 -2.95 4.93 5.00
C GLY A 124 -2.45 4.18 3.76
N TRP A 125 -1.16 4.32 3.41
CA TRP A 125 -0.53 3.49 2.40
C TRP A 125 -0.07 2.16 3.01
N ASP A 126 -0.45 1.06 2.36
CA ASP A 126 -0.01 -0.30 2.70
C ASP A 126 1.37 -0.54 2.08
N VAL A 127 2.36 -0.87 2.92
CA VAL A 127 3.76 -1.06 2.51
C VAL A 127 4.08 -2.54 2.51
N ARG A 128 4.46 -3.08 1.36
CA ARG A 128 4.83 -4.50 1.19
C ARG A 128 6.25 -4.64 0.65
N ARG A 129 7.01 -5.59 1.21
CA ARG A 129 8.34 -5.97 0.74
C ARG A 129 8.28 -6.83 -0.52
N GLU A 130 9.33 -6.74 -1.33
CA GLU A 130 9.64 -7.60 -2.49
C GLU A 130 8.40 -8.01 -3.31
N PRO A 131 7.57 -7.04 -3.70
CA PRO A 131 6.16 -7.30 -3.97
C PRO A 131 5.89 -7.85 -5.38
N ALA A 132 6.79 -7.59 -6.33
CA ALA A 132 6.56 -7.91 -7.74
C ALA A 132 7.85 -7.83 -8.57
N ILE A 133 7.85 -8.50 -9.74
CA ILE A 133 8.87 -8.32 -10.77
C ILE A 133 8.32 -7.36 -11.83
N LEU A 134 9.00 -6.23 -12.03
CA LEU A 134 8.68 -5.24 -13.05
C LEU A 134 9.40 -5.54 -14.36
N LYS A 135 8.72 -5.30 -15.48
CA LYS A 135 9.31 -5.43 -16.81
C LYS A 135 10.06 -4.15 -17.18
N ALA A 136 11.38 -4.26 -17.29
CA ALA A 136 12.28 -3.20 -17.74
C ALA A 136 12.80 -3.56 -19.15
N GLY A 137 11.94 -3.39 -20.16
CA GLY A 137 12.18 -3.84 -21.54
C GLY A 137 12.50 -5.34 -21.64
N ARG A 138 13.78 -5.68 -21.84
CA ARG A 138 14.27 -7.08 -21.87
C ARG A 138 14.79 -7.59 -20.52
N PHE A 139 14.83 -6.72 -19.52
CA PHE A 139 15.31 -7.01 -18.18
C PHE A 139 14.12 -7.12 -17.21
N ALA A 140 14.34 -7.86 -16.13
CA ALA A 140 13.51 -7.80 -14.94
C ALA A 140 14.11 -6.77 -13.97
N PHE A 141 13.22 -6.05 -13.29
CA PHE A 141 13.56 -5.16 -12.19
C PHE A 141 12.72 -5.54 -10.97
N VAL A 142 13.36 -5.78 -9.83
CA VAL A 142 12.67 -6.18 -8.59
C VAL A 142 12.86 -5.05 -7.59
N PRO A 143 11.81 -4.26 -7.28
CA PRO A 143 11.87 -3.22 -6.27
C PRO A 143 11.86 -3.81 -4.86
N ASP A 144 12.52 -3.12 -3.93
CA ASP A 144 12.53 -3.49 -2.51
C ASP A 144 11.13 -3.42 -1.88
N PHE A 145 10.31 -2.43 -2.26
CA PHE A 145 8.99 -2.18 -1.68
C PHE A 145 7.92 -1.81 -2.71
N SER A 146 6.65 -2.03 -2.34
CA SER A 146 5.48 -1.36 -2.94
C SER A 146 4.67 -0.67 -1.87
N LEU A 147 4.17 0.50 -2.22
CA LEU A 147 3.21 1.27 -1.46
C LEU A 147 1.88 1.25 -2.23
N GLN A 148 0.80 0.87 -1.57
CA GLN A 148 -0.53 0.77 -2.18
C GLN A 148 -1.58 1.54 -1.38
N LYS A 149 -2.41 2.34 -2.07
CA LYS A 149 -3.55 3.04 -1.47
C LYS A 149 -4.57 3.39 -2.55
N ASN A 150 -5.86 3.14 -2.30
CA ASN A 150 -6.96 3.55 -3.19
C ASN A 150 -6.76 3.14 -4.67
N GLY A 151 -6.22 1.94 -4.91
CA GLY A 151 -5.91 1.44 -6.26
C GLY A 151 -4.66 2.05 -6.91
N ILE A 152 -3.98 2.98 -6.23
CA ILE A 152 -2.67 3.50 -6.62
C ILE A 152 -1.60 2.55 -6.11
N LYS A 153 -0.63 2.21 -6.98
CA LYS A 153 0.53 1.40 -6.63
C LYS A 153 1.81 2.13 -7.07
N VAL A 154 2.68 2.39 -6.10
CA VAL A 154 3.99 3.02 -6.31
C VAL A 154 5.06 2.12 -5.73
N TYR A 155 6.16 1.92 -6.45
CA TYR A 155 7.28 1.10 -5.97
C TYR A 155 8.34 1.98 -5.31
N ALA A 156 9.13 1.40 -4.41
CA ALA A 156 10.27 2.07 -3.80
C ALA A 156 11.51 1.19 -3.88
N GLU A 157 12.65 1.83 -4.16
CA GLU A 157 13.94 1.16 -4.24
C GLU A 157 14.97 1.89 -3.39
N ILE A 158 15.61 1.19 -2.47
CA ILE A 158 16.65 1.74 -1.60
C ILE A 158 18.03 1.46 -2.20
N VAL A 159 18.67 2.51 -2.69
CA VAL A 159 20.01 2.43 -3.26
C VAL A 159 21.04 2.72 -2.15
N GLY A 160 21.42 1.67 -1.42
CA GLY A 160 22.37 1.76 -0.30
C GLY A 160 23.85 1.52 -0.66
N PHE A 161 24.15 0.81 -1.76
CA PHE A 161 25.51 0.45 -2.16
C PHE A 161 25.64 0.44 -3.68
N TRP A 162 26.78 0.93 -4.19
CA TRP A 162 27.00 1.05 -5.62
C TRP A 162 28.49 1.08 -6.00
N THR A 163 28.76 0.67 -7.24
CA THR A 163 29.85 1.21 -8.04
C THR A 163 29.24 2.06 -9.17
N PRO A 164 29.99 3.00 -9.78
CA PRO A 164 29.49 3.80 -10.90
C PRO A 164 28.89 2.97 -12.03
N GLU A 165 29.50 1.83 -12.34
CA GLU A 165 29.07 0.93 -13.40
C GLU A 165 27.77 0.21 -13.03
N TYR A 166 27.61 -0.19 -11.76
CA TYR A 166 26.37 -0.79 -11.27
C TYR A 166 25.22 0.21 -11.30
N LEU A 167 25.45 1.43 -10.83
CA LEU A 167 24.43 2.49 -10.83
C LEU A 167 24.00 2.83 -12.25
N LYS A 168 24.95 2.95 -13.19
CA LYS A 168 24.64 3.20 -14.61
C LYS A 168 23.74 2.11 -15.20
N LYS A 169 24.04 0.83 -14.96
CA LYS A 169 23.18 -0.28 -15.42
C LYS A 169 21.79 -0.24 -14.77
N LYS A 170 21.72 0.13 -13.49
CA LYS A 170 20.45 0.24 -12.76
C LYS A 170 19.59 1.39 -13.30
N VAL A 171 20.20 2.54 -13.55
CA VAL A 171 19.59 3.69 -14.25
C VAL A 171 19.05 3.28 -15.62
N GLU A 172 19.84 2.57 -16.42
CA GLU A 172 19.43 2.11 -17.76
C GLU A 172 18.18 1.23 -17.70
N LYS A 173 18.10 0.30 -16.74
CA LYS A 173 16.89 -0.51 -16.52
C LYS A 173 15.69 0.33 -16.08
N LEU A 174 15.89 1.24 -15.13
CA LEU A 174 14.84 2.10 -14.57
C LEU A 174 14.21 3.05 -15.60
N LYS A 175 14.95 3.40 -16.67
CA LYS A 175 14.40 4.17 -17.81
C LYS A 175 13.36 3.39 -18.61
N GLU A 176 13.40 2.06 -18.58
CA GLU A 176 12.48 1.19 -19.32
C GLU A 176 11.31 0.68 -18.46
N VAL A 177 11.33 0.93 -17.14
CA VAL A 177 10.22 0.62 -16.22
C VAL A 177 9.10 1.63 -16.44
N LYS A 178 7.87 1.14 -16.66
CA LYS A 178 6.70 2.00 -16.92
C LYS A 178 5.95 2.37 -15.65
N GLU A 179 6.10 1.54 -14.63
CA GLU A 179 5.51 1.72 -13.32
C GLU A 179 6.23 2.83 -12.55
N PRO A 180 5.52 3.57 -11.67
CA PRO A 180 6.12 4.62 -10.87
C PRO A 180 7.05 4.03 -9.80
N VAL A 181 8.31 4.48 -9.75
CA VAL A 181 9.31 4.04 -8.78
C VAL A 181 9.91 5.26 -8.07
N ILE A 182 9.88 5.25 -6.73
CA ILE A 182 10.58 6.21 -5.89
C ILE A 182 11.97 5.65 -5.58
N LEU A 183 13.01 6.36 -5.96
CA LEU A 183 14.40 6.00 -5.69
C LEU A 183 14.88 6.70 -4.42
N LEU A 184 15.18 5.91 -3.40
CA LEU A 184 15.74 6.38 -2.14
C LEU A 184 17.26 6.20 -2.21
N ILE A 185 17.99 7.30 -2.40
CA ILE A 185 19.43 7.25 -2.68
C ILE A 185 20.22 7.83 -1.51
N ASN A 186 21.22 7.09 -1.03
CA ASN A 186 22.10 7.63 -0.01
C ASN A 186 22.98 8.77 -0.58
N ARG A 187 23.07 9.94 0.06
CA ARG A 187 23.88 11.09 -0.42
C ARG A 187 25.37 10.82 -0.45
N LYS A 188 25.85 9.79 0.27
CA LYS A 188 27.24 9.32 0.16
C LYS A 188 27.55 8.75 -1.23
N LEU A 189 26.53 8.49 -2.04
CA LEU A 189 26.68 8.08 -3.42
C LEU A 189 26.87 9.33 -4.29
N LYS A 190 27.95 9.39 -5.08
CA LYS A 190 28.32 10.54 -5.93
C LYS A 190 27.44 10.58 -7.20
N CYS A 191 26.13 10.67 -7.03
CA CYS A 191 25.14 10.77 -8.11
C CYS A 191 24.19 11.94 -7.88
N SER A 192 23.49 12.33 -8.93
CA SER A 192 22.57 13.47 -8.92
C SER A 192 21.19 13.07 -9.47
N GLU A 193 20.16 13.88 -9.21
CA GLU A 193 18.81 13.67 -9.76
C GLU A 193 18.80 13.58 -11.29
N LYS A 194 19.72 14.29 -11.95
CA LYS A 194 19.85 14.31 -13.42
C LYS A 194 20.17 12.94 -14.01
N ASP A 195 20.71 12.02 -13.21
CA ASP A 195 20.98 10.65 -13.63
C ASP A 195 19.68 9.83 -13.77
N PHE A 196 18.55 10.30 -13.20
CA PHE A 196 17.27 9.59 -13.11
C PHE A 196 16.07 10.44 -13.57
N PRO A 197 16.03 10.90 -14.84
CA PRO A 197 15.07 11.91 -15.30
C PRO A 197 13.59 11.45 -15.34
N ALA A 198 13.30 10.17 -15.12
CA ALA A 198 11.97 9.59 -15.25
C ALA A 198 11.38 9.04 -13.94
N GLN A 199 12.08 9.21 -12.82
CA GLN A 199 11.70 8.64 -11.53
C GLN A 199 11.78 9.71 -10.45
N ASP A 200 10.95 9.59 -9.40
CA ASP A 200 11.08 10.45 -8.23
C ASP A 200 12.31 10.02 -7.43
N VAL A 201 13.22 10.95 -7.16
CA VAL A 201 14.45 10.68 -6.41
C VAL A 201 14.41 11.43 -5.08
N ILE A 202 14.70 10.71 -4.00
CA ILE A 202 14.83 11.27 -2.66
C ILE A 202 16.21 10.92 -2.13
N PHE A 203 16.98 11.96 -1.80
CA PHE A 203 18.34 11.82 -1.29
C PHE A 203 18.37 11.87 0.23
N PHE A 204 18.92 10.83 0.85
CA PHE A 204 19.00 10.71 2.32
C PHE A 204 20.43 10.44 2.82
N ASP A 205 20.73 10.80 4.07
CA ASP A 205 22.05 10.50 4.66
C ASP A 205 22.00 9.27 5.57
N ARG A 206 21.54 9.48 6.81
CA ARG A 206 21.52 8.47 7.88
C ARG A 206 20.15 7.86 8.10
N LYS A 207 19.08 8.53 7.66
CA LYS A 207 17.70 8.12 7.85
C LYS A 207 16.89 8.50 6.63
N ILE A 208 16.00 7.62 6.20
CA ILE A 208 15.06 7.91 5.11
C ILE A 208 14.04 8.97 5.59
N PRO A 209 13.86 10.09 4.85
CA PRO A 209 12.96 11.16 5.25
C PRO A 209 11.50 10.80 4.91
N ALA A 210 10.76 10.30 5.90
CA ALA A 210 9.37 9.89 5.70
C ALA A 210 8.48 11.01 5.12
N ASN A 211 8.69 12.26 5.56
CA ASN A 211 7.92 13.41 5.08
C ASN A 211 8.10 13.66 3.58
N GLU A 212 9.31 13.50 3.04
CA GLU A 212 9.57 13.68 1.60
C GLU A 212 8.91 12.57 0.79
N VAL A 213 8.95 11.33 1.29
CA VAL A 213 8.25 10.19 0.68
C VAL A 213 6.74 10.46 0.65
N THR A 214 6.15 10.89 1.77
CA THR A 214 4.73 11.26 1.85
C THR A 214 4.37 12.39 0.88
N GLN A 215 5.23 13.41 0.73
CA GLN A 215 5.01 14.49 -0.24
C GLN A 215 5.00 13.98 -1.68
N VAL A 216 5.87 13.04 -2.02
CA VAL A 216 5.88 12.42 -3.35
C VAL A 216 4.61 11.58 -3.56
N LEU A 217 4.24 10.74 -2.58
CA LEU A 217 3.01 9.93 -2.64
C LEU A 217 1.75 10.79 -2.82
N ARG A 218 1.69 11.94 -2.16
CA ARG A 218 0.59 12.90 -2.30
C ARG A 218 0.42 13.40 -3.74
N LYS A 219 1.51 13.60 -4.49
CA LYS A 219 1.43 13.97 -5.92
C LYS A 219 0.74 12.89 -6.74
N TYR A 220 1.00 11.62 -6.43
CA TYR A 220 0.32 10.49 -7.09
C TYR A 220 -1.17 10.44 -6.74
N GLU A 221 -1.53 10.70 -5.47
CA GLU A 221 -2.93 10.81 -5.06
C GLU A 221 -3.64 11.96 -5.79
N GLU A 222 -3.04 13.15 -5.82
CA GLU A 222 -3.62 14.33 -6.48
C GLU A 222 -3.80 14.11 -7.99
N LYS A 223 -2.82 13.48 -8.65
CA LYS A 223 -2.92 13.10 -10.07
C LYS A 223 -4.06 12.12 -10.30
N LYS A 224 -4.14 11.06 -9.49
CA LYS A 224 -5.20 10.05 -9.58
C LYS A 224 -6.58 10.67 -9.33
N LEU A 225 -6.67 11.62 -8.40
CA LEU A 225 -7.91 12.32 -8.07
C LEU A 225 -8.39 13.14 -9.27
N ALA A 226 -7.49 13.87 -9.93
CA ALA A 226 -7.82 14.64 -11.12
C ALA A 226 -8.28 13.73 -12.28
N GLU A 227 -7.58 12.64 -12.54
CA GLU A 227 -7.94 11.65 -13.58
C GLU A 227 -9.31 11.03 -13.31
N ASP A 228 -9.57 10.60 -12.07
CA ASP A 228 -10.86 10.01 -11.69
C ASP A 228 -11.98 11.04 -11.78
N ARG A 229 -11.76 12.29 -11.35
CA ARG A 229 -12.76 13.35 -11.50
C ARG A 229 -13.14 13.55 -12.97
N SER A 230 -12.17 13.66 -13.88
CA SER A 230 -12.45 13.79 -15.31
C SER A 230 -13.24 12.59 -15.84
N ARG A 231 -12.89 11.37 -15.44
CA ARG A 231 -13.62 10.16 -15.84
C ARG A 231 -15.07 10.15 -15.33
N ILE A 232 -15.31 10.58 -14.09
CA ILE A 232 -16.66 10.60 -13.49
C ILE A 232 -17.55 11.64 -14.17
N HIS A 233 -17.01 12.76 -14.64
CA HIS A 233 -17.80 13.76 -15.37
C HIS A 233 -18.48 13.18 -16.61
N GLU A 234 -17.86 12.19 -17.25
CA GLU A 234 -18.40 11.50 -18.43
C GLU A 234 -19.37 10.36 -18.07
N ILE A 235 -19.37 9.90 -16.81
CA ILE A 235 -20.20 8.81 -16.33
C ILE A 235 -21.57 9.32 -15.86
N GLU A 236 -22.63 8.70 -16.40
CA GLU A 236 -23.96 8.76 -15.83
C GLU A 236 -24.03 7.85 -14.60
N ILE A 237 -24.40 8.42 -13.46
CA ILE A 237 -24.60 7.69 -12.22
C ILE A 237 -26.10 7.49 -12.08
N PRO A 238 -26.65 6.31 -12.42
CA PRO A 238 -28.08 6.08 -12.30
C PRO A 238 -28.45 6.12 -10.83
N LEU A 239 -29.37 7.02 -10.47
CA LEU A 239 -29.96 7.07 -9.14
C LEU A 239 -31.14 6.11 -9.14
N SER A 240 -30.96 4.95 -8.52
CA SER A 240 -32.02 3.94 -8.39
C SER A 240 -32.09 3.45 -6.96
N GLY A 241 -33.27 3.57 -6.35
CA GLY A 241 -33.54 3.15 -4.98
C GLY A 241 -33.59 4.31 -3.98
N GLU A 242 -33.94 3.99 -2.74
CA GLU A 242 -34.15 4.98 -1.69
C GLU A 242 -32.85 5.43 -0.99
N MET A 243 -31.82 4.57 -0.99
CA MET A 243 -30.53 4.85 -0.37
C MET A 243 -29.40 4.24 -1.20
N ILE A 244 -28.40 5.05 -1.54
CA ILE A 244 -27.31 4.68 -2.43
C ILE A 244 -25.98 5.00 -1.75
N ASN A 245 -25.15 3.96 -1.53
CA ASN A 245 -23.83 4.11 -0.92
C ASN A 245 -22.77 4.45 -1.99
N LEU A 246 -22.06 5.56 -1.80
CA LEU A 246 -21.03 6.06 -2.71
C LEU A 246 -19.78 5.19 -2.77
N GLU A 247 -19.42 4.50 -1.69
CA GLU A 247 -18.28 3.58 -1.66
C GLU A 247 -18.50 2.41 -2.62
N LYS A 248 -19.73 1.87 -2.66
CA LYS A 248 -20.10 0.81 -3.61
C LYS A 248 -20.00 1.30 -5.06
N ILE A 249 -20.41 2.53 -5.34
CA ILE A 249 -20.30 3.13 -6.68
C ILE A 249 -18.83 3.37 -7.02
N ALA A 250 -18.05 3.92 -6.10
CA ALA A 250 -16.63 4.20 -6.28
C ALA A 250 -15.85 2.92 -6.59
N ALA A 251 -16.07 1.87 -5.80
CA ALA A 251 -15.47 0.55 -6.00
C ALA A 251 -15.86 -0.07 -7.34
N ARG A 252 -17.16 -0.06 -7.68
CA ARG A 252 -17.66 -0.61 -8.96
C ARG A 252 -17.05 0.09 -10.18
N ASN A 253 -16.85 1.40 -10.08
CA ASN A 253 -16.27 2.20 -11.16
C ASN A 253 -14.74 2.32 -11.08
N GLY A 254 -14.09 1.73 -10.06
CA GLY A 254 -12.64 1.81 -9.85
C GLY A 254 -12.12 3.25 -9.70
N VAL A 255 -12.90 4.14 -9.08
CA VAL A 255 -12.55 5.55 -8.82
C VAL A 255 -12.36 5.78 -7.33
N MET A 256 -11.60 6.82 -6.98
CA MET A 256 -11.52 7.25 -5.58
C MET A 256 -12.86 7.83 -5.08
N LEU A 257 -13.26 7.44 -3.86
CA LEU A 257 -14.48 7.93 -3.20
C LEU A 257 -14.52 9.45 -3.15
N GLU A 258 -13.41 10.07 -2.79
CA GLU A 258 -13.27 11.53 -2.71
C GLU A 258 -13.50 12.22 -4.06
N ALA A 259 -13.06 11.61 -5.18
CA ALA A 259 -13.34 12.14 -6.52
C ALA A 259 -14.83 12.10 -6.82
N LEU A 260 -15.47 10.96 -6.50
CA LEU A 260 -16.90 10.76 -6.71
C LEU A 260 -17.73 11.73 -5.88
N LYS A 261 -17.41 11.88 -4.59
CA LYS A 261 -18.10 12.79 -3.67
C LYS A 261 -18.06 14.22 -4.18
N LYS A 262 -16.88 14.74 -4.54
CA LYS A 262 -16.74 16.10 -5.09
C LYS A 262 -17.53 16.35 -6.36
N VAL A 263 -17.52 15.42 -7.31
CA VAL A 263 -18.29 15.58 -8.56
C VAL A 263 -19.79 15.55 -8.28
N LEU A 264 -20.24 14.74 -7.33
CA LEU A 264 -21.64 14.71 -6.93
C LEU A 264 -22.05 15.98 -6.20
N GLU A 265 -21.25 16.49 -5.26
CA GLU A 265 -21.46 17.79 -4.60
C GLU A 265 -21.66 18.89 -5.65
N GLU A 266 -20.76 18.99 -6.64
CA GLU A 266 -20.86 19.95 -7.75
C GLU A 266 -22.13 19.76 -8.61
N ARG A 267 -22.60 18.52 -8.79
CA ARG A 267 -23.87 18.23 -9.50
C ARG A 267 -25.08 18.66 -8.67
N PHE A 268 -25.09 18.37 -7.37
CA PHE A 268 -26.19 18.73 -6.46
C PHE A 268 -26.30 20.24 -6.24
N GLU A 269 -25.18 20.98 -6.18
CA GLU A 269 -25.18 22.45 -6.09
C GLU A 269 -25.81 23.11 -7.31
N LYS A 270 -25.45 22.68 -8.53
CA LYS A 270 -26.01 23.20 -9.78
C LYS A 270 -27.54 23.04 -9.90
N ILE A 271 -28.11 22.07 -9.20
CA ILE A 271 -29.57 21.83 -9.19
C ILE A 271 -30.29 22.74 -8.20
N GLN A 272 -29.60 23.28 -7.19
CA GLN A 272 -30.17 24.21 -6.21
C GLN A 272 -30.11 25.68 -6.69
N GLU A 273 -29.24 26.01 -7.65
CA GLU A 273 -29.15 27.35 -8.25
C GLU A 273 -30.34 27.83 -9.14
N PRO A 274 -31.17 27.00 -9.81
CA PRO A 274 -32.24 27.49 -10.69
C PRO A 274 -33.41 28.15 -9.95
N GLU A 275 -33.50 28.05 -8.61
CA GLU A 275 -34.52 28.79 -7.83
C GLU A 275 -34.06 30.20 -7.41
N LYS A 276 -32.77 30.53 -7.52
CA LYS A 276 -32.26 31.88 -7.17
C LYS A 276 -32.27 32.89 -8.32
N SER A 277 -32.70 32.48 -9.52
CA SER A 277 -32.80 33.34 -10.70
C SER A 277 -34.23 33.56 -11.18
N GLU A 278 -35.19 33.81 -10.29
CA GLU A 278 -36.49 34.42 -10.65
C GLU A 278 -36.42 35.96 -10.65
N VAL A 279 -35.34 36.52 -11.21
CA VAL A 279 -35.30 37.94 -11.60
C VAL A 279 -34.63 38.08 -12.96
N ARG A 280 -35.38 37.77 -14.02
CA ARG A 280 -35.68 38.72 -15.11
C ARG A 280 -36.44 38.01 -16.24
N GLU A 281 -37.74 38.25 -16.26
CA GLU A 281 -38.43 38.54 -17.51
C GLU A 281 -37.70 39.64 -18.30
N LYS A 282 -37.82 39.55 -19.62
CA LYS A 282 -37.38 40.49 -20.67
C LYS A 282 -35.94 40.35 -21.15
N PHE A 283 -35.72 39.35 -21.99
CA PHE A 283 -35.04 39.57 -23.27
C PHE A 283 -35.70 38.66 -24.33
N GLU A 284 -36.79 39.17 -24.91
CA GLU A 284 -37.19 38.75 -26.25
C GLU A 284 -36.08 39.14 -27.22
N GLY A 285 -35.59 38.16 -27.98
CA GLY A 285 -34.80 38.40 -29.17
C GLY A 285 -33.31 38.13 -29.02
N TYR A 286 -32.91 36.86 -28.88
CA TYR A 286 -31.73 36.33 -29.58
C TYR A 286 -31.92 34.82 -29.75
N ARG A 287 -32.14 34.40 -31.00
CA ARG A 287 -31.89 33.02 -31.42
C ARG A 287 -30.37 32.85 -31.40
N ASP A 288 -29.81 32.18 -30.39
CA ASP A 288 -28.50 31.54 -30.59
C ASP A 288 -28.21 30.38 -29.62
N SER A 289 -27.69 29.31 -30.22
CA SER A 289 -27.04 28.13 -29.65
C SER A 289 -27.81 27.22 -28.66
N GLY A 290 -28.43 26.19 -29.21
CA GLY A 290 -29.04 25.07 -28.48
C GLY A 290 -28.05 24.12 -27.78
N LYS A 291 -27.15 24.65 -26.93
CA LYS A 291 -26.28 23.83 -26.07
C LYS A 291 -26.64 23.88 -24.59
N GLU A 292 -27.38 24.88 -24.13
CA GLU A 292 -27.74 25.01 -22.71
C GLU A 292 -28.99 24.21 -22.31
N HIS A 293 -29.89 23.93 -23.27
CA HIS A 293 -31.14 23.22 -22.98
C HIS A 293 -31.02 21.68 -22.90
N GLU A 294 -29.93 21.07 -23.40
CA GLU A 294 -29.75 19.61 -23.35
C GLU A 294 -29.32 19.09 -21.96
N ASN A 295 -28.67 19.92 -21.13
CA ASN A 295 -28.16 19.47 -19.82
C ASN A 295 -29.23 19.45 -18.71
N ILE A 296 -30.30 20.25 -18.81
CA ILE A 296 -31.32 20.36 -17.75
C ILE A 296 -32.14 19.06 -17.62
N GLY A 297 -32.35 18.33 -18.72
CA GLY A 297 -33.04 17.03 -18.71
C GLY A 297 -32.25 15.91 -18.02
N LYS A 298 -30.91 16.02 -17.97
CA LYS A 298 -29.99 14.98 -17.46
C LYS A 298 -29.93 14.90 -15.93
N TYR A 299 -30.40 15.94 -15.24
CA TYR A 299 -30.30 16.08 -13.78
C TYR A 299 -31.67 16.12 -13.08
N ARG A 300 -32.78 15.88 -13.80
CA ARG A 300 -34.12 15.84 -13.18
C ARG A 300 -34.18 14.83 -12.04
N ASP A 301 -33.57 13.68 -12.21
CA ASP A 301 -33.59 12.59 -11.24
C ASP A 301 -32.89 12.96 -9.93
N TYR A 302 -31.96 13.91 -9.92
CA TYR A 302 -31.24 14.31 -8.71
C TYR A 302 -32.07 15.22 -7.78
N ARG A 303 -33.16 15.82 -8.26
CA ARG A 303 -34.01 16.69 -7.44
C ARG A 303 -34.66 15.95 -6.29
N ASP A 304 -34.98 14.68 -6.50
CA ASP A 304 -35.64 13.83 -5.52
C ASP A 304 -34.66 13.22 -4.51
N TYR A 305 -33.38 13.57 -4.59
CA TYR A 305 -32.34 13.04 -3.72
C TYR A 305 -31.60 14.13 -2.95
N VAL A 306 -30.93 13.70 -1.89
CA VAL A 306 -30.05 14.50 -1.04
C VAL A 306 -28.75 13.74 -0.86
N LEU A 307 -27.62 14.42 -1.06
CA LEU A 307 -26.30 13.90 -0.72
C LEU A 307 -26.02 14.17 0.77
N LEU A 308 -25.86 13.11 1.56
CA LEU A 308 -25.47 13.16 2.96
C LEU A 308 -24.26 12.25 3.18
N GLU A 309 -23.12 12.85 3.51
CA GLU A 309 -21.84 12.17 3.65
C GLU A 309 -21.47 11.27 2.45
N ASN A 310 -21.42 9.95 2.66
CA ASN A 310 -21.09 8.95 1.65
C ASN A 310 -22.35 8.31 1.04
N TYR A 311 -23.52 8.94 1.18
CA TYR A 311 -24.79 8.39 0.72
C TYR A 311 -25.62 9.40 -0.07
N ILE A 312 -26.31 8.91 -1.09
CA ILE A 312 -27.38 9.62 -1.76
C ILE A 312 -28.71 9.03 -1.30
N ILE A 313 -29.58 9.84 -0.72
CA ILE A 313 -30.81 9.43 -0.05
C ILE A 313 -32.01 10.08 -0.71
N HIS A 314 -33.01 9.29 -1.06
CA HIS A 314 -34.24 9.78 -1.67
C HIS A 314 -35.06 10.57 -0.64
N ARG A 315 -35.62 11.71 -1.03
CA ARG A 315 -36.39 12.61 -0.16
C ARG A 315 -37.58 11.91 0.48
N GLN A 316 -38.29 11.06 -0.26
CA GLN A 316 -39.38 10.24 0.31
C GLN A 316 -38.94 9.37 1.50
N LEU A 317 -37.70 8.85 1.51
CA LEU A 317 -37.19 8.09 2.64
C LEU A 317 -36.95 9.01 3.85
N LEU A 318 -36.38 10.20 3.62
CA LEU A 318 -36.21 11.22 4.66
C LEU A 318 -37.55 11.71 5.22
N GLU A 319 -38.57 11.84 4.39
CA GLU A 319 -39.94 12.19 4.81
C GLU A 319 -40.56 11.11 5.68
N LYS A 320 -40.46 9.83 5.29
CA LYS A 320 -40.92 8.69 6.10
C LYS A 320 -40.26 8.71 7.48
N ILE A 321 -38.95 8.93 7.52
CA ILE A 321 -38.19 9.02 8.78
C ILE A 321 -38.65 10.21 9.62
N ASN A 322 -38.85 11.39 9.01
CA ASN A 322 -39.35 12.55 9.73
C ASN A 322 -40.74 12.30 10.34
N LEU A 323 -41.65 11.60 9.63
CA LEU A 323 -42.96 11.22 10.15
C LEU A 323 -42.84 10.27 11.35
N GLU A 324 -41.91 9.33 11.33
CA GLU A 324 -41.63 8.44 12.48
C GLU A 324 -41.07 9.23 13.67
N LEU A 325 -40.16 10.17 13.44
CA LEU A 325 -39.59 11.04 14.48
C LEU A 325 -40.64 12.00 15.09
N GLU A 326 -41.66 12.39 14.33
CA GLU A 326 -42.74 13.29 14.81
C GLU A 326 -43.81 12.58 15.64
N LYS A 327 -43.84 11.24 15.65
CA LYS A 327 -44.82 10.49 16.44
C LYS A 327 -44.66 10.84 17.93
N PRO A 328 -45.76 11.14 18.65
CA PRO A 328 -45.69 11.47 20.08
C PRO A 328 -44.96 10.38 20.88
N GLY A 329 -43.87 10.76 21.56
CA GLY A 329 -43.07 9.86 22.38
C GLY A 329 -42.15 8.90 21.60
N ALA A 330 -42.06 9.02 20.27
CA ALA A 330 -41.22 8.13 19.47
C ALA A 330 -39.73 8.53 19.44
N ALA A 331 -39.42 9.83 19.56
CA ALA A 331 -38.04 10.32 19.44
C ALA A 331 -37.78 11.55 20.32
N GLU A 332 -37.72 11.35 21.65
CA GLU A 332 -37.38 12.43 22.59
C GLU A 332 -35.87 12.53 22.86
N THR A 333 -35.18 11.40 22.78
CA THR A 333 -33.73 11.29 22.93
C THR A 333 -33.04 10.95 21.62
N TYR A 334 -31.72 11.18 21.57
CA TYR A 334 -30.89 10.75 20.46
C TYR A 334 -30.90 9.22 20.31
N ALA A 335 -30.89 8.49 21.43
CA ALA A 335 -30.97 7.03 21.41
C ALA A 335 -32.29 6.50 20.79
N ASP A 336 -33.39 7.22 20.97
CA ASP A 336 -34.67 6.86 20.32
C ASP A 336 -34.61 7.10 18.81
N ALA A 337 -34.02 8.22 18.37
CA ALA A 337 -33.79 8.48 16.96
C ALA A 337 -32.87 7.43 16.31
N VAL A 338 -31.82 7.00 17.02
CA VAL A 338 -30.90 5.95 16.56
C VAL A 338 -31.65 4.66 16.26
N LYS A 339 -32.56 4.21 17.14
CA LYS A 339 -33.37 3.01 16.90
C LYS A 339 -34.21 3.12 15.62
N ILE A 340 -34.84 4.29 15.42
CA ILE A 340 -35.59 4.57 14.18
C ILE A 340 -34.64 4.48 12.98
N PHE A 341 -33.47 5.11 13.02
CA PHE A 341 -32.50 5.04 11.92
C PHE A 341 -32.05 3.61 11.61
N GLU A 342 -31.78 2.80 12.64
CA GLU A 342 -31.43 1.39 12.51
C GLU A 342 -32.56 0.56 11.87
N ASP A 343 -33.81 0.81 12.22
CA ASP A 343 -34.98 0.16 11.61
C ASP A 343 -35.11 0.47 10.10
N PHE A 344 -34.68 1.66 9.67
CA PHE A 344 -34.59 2.04 8.25
C PHE A 344 -33.26 1.64 7.58
N GLY A 345 -32.35 0.97 8.30
CA GLY A 345 -31.08 0.47 7.78
C GLY A 345 -30.02 1.56 7.55
N PHE A 346 -30.10 2.69 8.26
CA PHE A 346 -29.08 3.73 8.21
C PHE A 346 -27.81 3.31 8.94
N ASP A 347 -26.66 3.63 8.36
CA ASP A 347 -25.38 3.50 9.04
C ASP A 347 -25.21 4.62 10.09
N SER A 348 -24.47 4.32 11.17
CA SER A 348 -24.15 5.26 12.25
C SER A 348 -23.60 6.60 11.77
N SER A 349 -22.85 6.60 10.66
CA SER A 349 -22.32 7.81 10.01
C SER A 349 -23.40 8.78 9.51
N LEU A 350 -24.64 8.32 9.31
CA LEU A 350 -25.75 9.12 8.81
C LEU A 350 -26.64 9.70 9.91
N HIS A 351 -26.56 9.22 11.16
CA HIS A 351 -27.50 9.61 12.22
C HIS A 351 -27.52 11.13 12.46
N TYR A 352 -26.34 11.73 12.62
CA TYR A 352 -26.21 13.19 12.76
C TYR A 352 -26.56 13.96 11.48
N PRO A 353 -25.98 13.64 10.30
CA PRO A 353 -26.33 14.32 9.05
C PRO A 353 -27.83 14.33 8.73
N VAL A 354 -28.53 13.24 9.00
CA VAL A 354 -29.98 13.12 8.76
C VAL A 354 -30.76 14.00 9.73
N LEU A 355 -30.43 13.97 11.03
CA LEU A 355 -31.05 14.85 12.00
C LEU A 355 -30.86 16.33 11.63
N GLU A 356 -29.64 16.72 11.27
CA GLU A 356 -29.34 18.09 10.86
C GLU A 356 -30.12 18.50 9.60
N HIS A 357 -30.18 17.61 8.60
CA HIS A 357 -30.96 17.82 7.38
C HIS A 357 -32.45 18.03 7.69
N LEU A 358 -33.02 17.20 8.58
CA LEU A 358 -34.41 17.27 9.06
C LEU A 358 -34.65 18.38 10.08
N LYS A 359 -33.66 19.26 10.32
CA LYS A 359 -33.73 20.41 11.24
C LYS A 359 -33.88 20.03 12.72
N TYR A 360 -33.40 18.86 13.11
CA TYR A 360 -33.24 18.48 14.52
C TYR A 360 -31.86 18.89 15.03
N ARG A 361 -31.80 19.34 16.28
CA ARG A 361 -30.54 19.52 17.03
C ARG A 361 -30.44 18.53 18.15
N VAL A 362 -29.25 17.96 18.30
CA VAL A 362 -28.88 17.13 19.46
C VAL A 362 -28.35 18.05 20.56
N ILE A 363 -28.98 17.99 21.73
CA ILE A 363 -28.65 18.77 22.92
C ILE A 363 -28.09 17.81 23.96
N TRP A 364 -26.79 17.91 24.20
CA TRP A 364 -26.08 17.09 25.17
C TRP A 364 -26.34 17.57 26.60
N ALA A 365 -26.81 16.67 27.46
CA ALA A 365 -26.97 16.92 28.89
C ALA A 365 -25.76 16.42 29.73
N GLY A 366 -24.76 15.79 29.08
CA GLY A 366 -23.58 15.20 29.71
C GLY A 366 -22.67 14.53 28.66
N LEU A 367 -21.77 13.66 29.11
CA LEU A 367 -20.83 12.92 28.24
C LEU A 367 -21.43 11.68 27.56
N SER A 368 -22.65 11.27 27.94
CA SER A 368 -23.33 10.10 27.38
C SER A 368 -24.37 10.51 26.33
N GLU A 369 -24.34 9.82 25.19
CA GLU A 369 -25.32 9.94 24.09
C GLU A 369 -26.73 9.53 24.50
N GLU A 370 -26.86 8.63 25.48
CA GLU A 370 -28.15 8.09 25.95
C GLU A 370 -29.07 9.17 26.53
N ASN A 371 -28.48 10.24 27.10
CA ASN A 371 -29.22 11.33 27.71
C ASN A 371 -29.32 12.57 26.81
N ALA A 372 -28.77 12.51 25.58
CA ALA A 372 -28.85 13.61 24.65
C ALA A 372 -30.28 13.73 24.14
N LYS A 373 -30.85 14.94 24.20
CA LYS A 373 -32.21 15.22 23.71
C LYS A 373 -32.16 15.69 22.28
N ILE A 374 -33.16 15.32 21.48
CA ILE A 374 -33.32 15.90 20.15
C ILE A 374 -34.44 16.94 20.16
N LYS A 375 -34.25 18.03 19.44
CA LYS A 375 -35.26 19.10 19.32
C LYS A 375 -35.38 19.56 17.88
N LYS A 376 -36.60 19.51 17.32
CA LYS A 376 -36.91 20.09 16.02
C LYS A 376 -36.86 21.61 16.08
N ILE A 377 -36.13 22.21 15.14
CA ILE A 377 -36.08 23.66 14.95
C ILE A 377 -37.25 24.02 14.03
N PRO A 378 -38.15 24.93 14.44
CA PRO A 378 -39.22 25.39 13.56
C PRO A 378 -38.65 26.17 12.38
N ASP A 379 -39.24 26.01 11.20
CA ASP A 379 -38.93 26.82 10.03
C ASP A 379 -39.23 28.30 10.34
N ARG A 380 -38.28 29.18 10.02
CA ARG A 380 -38.36 30.62 10.28
C ARG A 380 -39.12 31.37 9.21
#